data_AF-A0A2V9P5Q4-F1
#
_entry.id   AF-A0A2V9P5Q4-F1
#
_cell.length_a   1.000
_cell.length_b   1.000
_cell.length_c   1.000
_cell.angle_alpha   90.00
_cell.angle_beta   90.00
_cell.angle_gamma   90.00
#
_symmetry.space_group_name_H-M   'P 1'
#
loop_
_entity.id
_entity.type
_entity.pdbx_description
1 polymer ?
#
loop_
_entity_poly.entity_id
_entity_poly.type
_entity_poly.pdbx_seq_one_letter_code
_entity_poly.pdbx_strand_id
1 'polypeptide(L)' 'MIKDRLFFFLDGERTKQDLSAPVLSGNQFASLSGNFNSPFRETQTIGRLDYQFQGSARLFYRFSFDQNRS' A
#
# COMPACT_ATOMS: atom_id res chain seq x y z
N MET A 1 -27.70 20.45 8.03
CA MET A 1 -28.36 19.54 7.08
C MET A 1 -27.32 18.73 6.30
N ILE A 2 -26.73 17.68 6.89
CA ILE A 2 -25.80 16.74 6.20
C ILE A 2 -26.17 15.27 6.51
N LYS A 3 -27.04 15.04 7.50
CA LYS A 3 -27.44 13.72 7.99
C LYS A 3 -27.99 12.86 6.84
N ASP A 4 -27.47 11.64 6.74
CA ASP A 4 -27.86 10.57 5.79
C ASP A 4 -27.57 10.82 4.30
N ARG A 5 -26.67 11.76 3.97
CA ARG A 5 -26.32 12.07 2.57
C ARG A 5 -24.83 12.03 2.24
N LEU A 6 -23.97 12.04 3.25
CA LEU A 6 -22.52 11.96 3.09
C LEU A 6 -22.01 10.64 3.70
N PHE A 7 -21.34 9.85 2.88
CA PHE A 7 -20.76 8.56 3.27
C PHE A 7 -19.26 8.60 3.06
N PHE A 8 -18.51 8.12 4.05
CA PHE A 8 -17.06 8.00 3.98
C PHE A 8 -16.65 6.54 4.08
N PHE A 9 -15.74 6.13 3.21
CA PHE A 9 -15.14 4.81 3.16
C PHE A 9 -13.63 4.96 3.24
N LEU A 10 -12.98 4.14 4.06
CA LEU A 10 -11.54 4.09 4.21
C LEU A 10 -11.09 2.64 4.21
N ASP A 11 -10.07 2.36 3.43
CA ASP A 11 -9.38 1.09 3.36
C ASP A 11 -7.88 1.29 3.56
N GLY A 12 -7.24 0.34 4.23
CA GLY A 12 -5.85 0.44 4.64
C GLY A 12 -5.22 -0.94 4.67
N GLU A 13 -4.30 -1.18 3.75
CA GLU A 13 -3.59 -2.45 3.61
C GLU A 13 -2.11 -2.27 3.89
N ARG A 14 -1.50 -3.29 4.52
CA ARG A 14 -0.07 -3.32 4.80
C ARG A 14 0.53 -4.67 4.46
N THR A 15 1.48 -4.67 3.54
CA THR A 15 2.28 -5.85 3.21
C THR A 15 3.62 -5.79 3.94
N LYS A 16 3.97 -6.89 4.62
CA LYS A 16 5.26 -7.04 5.30
C LYS A 16 5.87 -8.40 4.93
N GLN A 17 6.98 -8.37 4.22
CA GLN A 17 7.76 -9.56 3.89
C GLN A 17 9.19 -9.41 4.38
N ASP A 18 9.61 -10.33 5.25
CA ASP A 18 10.98 -10.42 5.73
C ASP A 18 11.72 -11.45 4.87
N LEU A 19 12.72 -10.99 4.10
CA LEU A 19 13.48 -11.83 3.19
C LEU A 19 14.97 -11.68 3.46
N SER A 20 15.64 -12.80 3.71
CA SER A 20 17.09 -12.92 3.67
C SER A 20 17.47 -13.48 2.31
N ALA A 21 17.97 -12.62 1.42
CA ALA A 21 18.31 -12.98 0.06
C ALA A 21 19.71 -13.62 0.02
N PRO A 22 19.86 -14.85 -0.52
CA PRO A 22 21.17 -15.48 -0.67
C PRO A 22 21.96 -14.83 -1.81
N VAL A 23 23.26 -14.64 -1.59
CA VAL A 23 24.26 -14.24 -2.57
C VAL A 23 25.15 -15.45 -2.80
N LEU A 24 25.02 -16.06 -3.97
CA LEU A 24 25.88 -17.15 -4.40
C LEU A 24 26.96 -16.58 -5.33
N SER A 25 28.19 -16.54 -4.83
CA SER A 25 29.34 -16.03 -5.58
C SER A 25 30.15 -17.21 -6.12
N GLY A 26 30.42 -17.22 -7.43
CA GLY A 26 31.15 -18.32 -8.08
C GLY A 26 32.68 -18.27 -7.88
N ASN A 27 33.33 -19.43 -8.05
CA ASN A 27 34.78 -19.63 -8.14
C ASN A 27 35.62 -18.77 -7.15
N GLN A 28 36.37 -17.79 -7.66
CA GLN A 28 37.33 -16.99 -6.88
C GLN A 28 36.67 -16.01 -5.89
N PHE A 29 35.35 -15.83 -5.96
CA PHE A 29 34.58 -14.99 -5.05
C PHE A 29 33.76 -15.81 -4.06
N ALA A 30 33.99 -17.12 -3.94
CA ALA A 30 33.24 -17.98 -3.02
C ALA A 30 33.25 -17.45 -1.57
N SER A 31 34.32 -16.78 -1.15
CA SER A 31 34.44 -16.12 0.16
C SER A 31 33.50 -14.93 0.37
N LEU A 32 32.93 -14.37 -0.70
CA LEU A 32 31.93 -13.29 -0.68
C LEU A 32 30.49 -13.82 -0.71
N SER A 33 30.29 -15.14 -0.78
CA SER A 33 28.97 -15.74 -0.66
C SER A 33 28.41 -15.50 0.73
N GLY A 34 27.11 -15.26 0.82
CA GLY A 34 26.44 -14.98 2.09
C GLY A 34 24.99 -14.62 1.89
N ASN A 35 24.42 -13.89 2.83
CA ASN A 35 23.04 -13.42 2.76
C ASN A 35 23.01 -11.93 3.05
N PHE A 36 22.10 -11.20 2.39
CA PHE A 36 21.76 -9.83 2.78
C PHE A 36 20.27 -9.73 3.11
N ASN A 37 19.94 -8.78 3.97
CA ASN A 37 18.55 -8.51 4.32
C ASN A 37 17.90 -7.67 3.20
N SER A 38 16.79 -8.15 2.65
CA SER A 38 16.03 -7.52 1.56
C SER A 38 14.55 -7.45 1.93
N PRO A 39 14.16 -6.74 3.00
CA PRO A 39 12.77 -6.69 3.41
C PRO A 39 11.93 -5.97 2.36
N PHE A 40 10.67 -6.38 2.21
CA PHE A 40 9.68 -5.63 1.44
C PHE A 40 8.59 -5.12 2.38
N ARG A 41 8.27 -3.84 2.23
CA ARG A 41 7.24 -3.15 3.00
C ARG A 41 6.42 -2.28 2.05
N GLU A 42 5.11 -2.47 2.11
CA GLU A 42 4.16 -1.66 1.37
C GLU A 42 3.02 -1.26 2.30
N THR A 43 2.52 -0.05 2.07
CA THR A 43 1.32 0.46 2.73
C THR A 43 0.47 1.13 1.67
N GLN A 44 -0.76 0.67 1.56
CA GLN A 44 -1.76 1.22 0.67
C GLN A 44 -2.90 1.77 1.51
N THR A 45 -3.41 2.93 1.13
CA THR A 45 -4.56 3.56 1.77
C THR A 45 -5.45 4.17 0.71
N ILE A 46 -6.73 3.82 0.74
CA ILE A 46 -7.72 4.33 -0.21
C ILE A 46 -8.85 4.95 0.61
N GLY A 47 -9.20 6.19 0.29
CA GLY A 47 -10.36 6.84 0.88
C GLY A 47 -11.34 7.32 -0.18
N ARG A 48 -12.62 7.28 0.15
CA ARG A 48 -13.70 7.70 -0.73
C ARG A 48 -14.78 8.45 0.06
N LEU A 49 -15.17 9.60 -0.47
CA LEU A 49 -16.29 10.40 -0.01
C LEU A 49 -17.39 10.36 -1.07
N ASP A 50 -18.60 9.95 -0.66
CA ASP A 50 -19.78 9.92 -1.51
C ASP A 50 -20.84 10.85 -0.95
N TYR A 51 -21.29 11.79 -1.77
CA TYR A 51 -22.32 12.76 -1.43
C TYR A 51 -23.53 12.63 -2.36
N GLN A 52 -24.71 12.50 -1.76
CA GLN A 52 -25.99 12.41 -2.46
C GLN A 52 -26.74 13.74 -2.33
N PHE A 53 -26.94 14.44 -3.44
CA PHE A 53 -27.74 15.67 -3.45
C PHE A 53 -29.23 15.34 -3.33
N GLN A 54 -30.03 16.36 -3.01
CA GLN A 54 -31.47 16.26 -3.09
C GLN A 54 -31.88 16.11 -4.56
N GLY A 55 -32.45 14.95 -4.94
CA GLY A 55 -32.74 14.60 -6.33
C GLY A 55 -31.89 13.42 -6.82
N SER A 56 -31.48 13.43 -8.08
CA SER A 56 -30.73 12.33 -8.72
C SER A 56 -29.22 12.57 -8.85
N ALA A 57 -28.72 13.75 -8.47
CA ALA A 57 -27.31 14.07 -8.58
C ALA A 57 -26.47 13.42 -7.46
N ARG A 58 -25.28 12.92 -7.83
CA ARG A 58 -24.31 12.30 -6.91
C ARG A 58 -22.92 12.85 -7.22
N LEU A 59 -22.15 13.16 -6.17
CA LEU A 59 -20.75 13.53 -6.27
C LEU A 59 -19.93 12.54 -5.47
N PHE A 60 -18.79 12.12 -6.02
CA PHE A 60 -17.82 11.33 -5.27
C PHE A 60 -16.43 11.94 -5.40
N TYR A 61 -15.62 11.74 -4.37
CA TYR A 61 -14.21 12.05 -4.37
C TYR A 61 -13.45 10.84 -3.85
N ARG A 62 -12.35 10.48 -4.51
CA ARG A 62 -11.50 9.34 -4.12
C ARG A 62 -10.05 9.79 -4.07
N PHE A 63 -9.34 9.35 -3.04
CA PHE A 63 -7.89 9.47 -2.94
C PHE A 63 -7.27 8.09 -2.73
N SER A 64 -6.05 7.93 -3.24
CA SER A 64 -5.21 6.76 -3.00
C SER A 64 -3.83 7.23 -2.56
N PHE A 65 -3.23 6.52 -1.62
CA PHE A 65 -1.87 6.71 -1.15
C PHE A 65 -1.18 5.36 -1.10
N ASP A 66 -0.08 5.24 -1.83
CA ASP A 66 0.73 4.03 -1.91
C ASP A 66 2.16 4.39 -1.51
N GLN A 67 2.72 3.62 -0.57
CA GLN A 67 4.08 3.80 -0.09
C GLN A 67 4.83 2.47 -0.07
N ASN A 68 5.86 2.39 -0.90
CA ASN A 68 6.74 1.23 -1.01
C ASN A 68 8.13 1.58 -0.49
N ARG A 69 8.69 0.71 0.36
CA ARG A 69 10.08 0.80 0.81
C ARG A 69 10.72 -0.58 0.92
N SER A 70 12.01 -0.61 0.61
CA SER A 70 12.90 -1.77 0.72
C SER A 70 13.93 -1.56 1.83
#